data_AF-A0A9D9RRG0-F1
#
_entry.id   AF-A0A9D9RRG0-F1
#
_cell.length_a   1.000
_cell.length_b   1.000
_cell.length_c   1.000
_cell.angle_alpha   90.00
_cell.angle_beta   90.00
_cell.angle_gamma   90.00
#
_symmetry.space_group_name_H-M   'P 1'
#
loop_
_entity.id
_entity.type
_entity.pdbx_description
1 polymer ?
#
loop_
_entity_poly.entity_id
_entity_poly.type
_entity_poly.pdbx_seq_one_letter_code
_entity_poly.pdbx_strand_id
1 'polypeptide(L)'
;MKINYIIFLVVLLIVGNYLRLKVEENNVPKIEINEEVEYQKEGAEKLNKIESKKDINTVTYGELIKLGFTKKQSEKIIEFKKFIGKIENLEDLKRIPRFGDTGLSKAKKTLYVSAENTVENDVTNNEQKYNINKISDDEMKLLGLTKKEIKDIKILREKGEIRSNIDLKEIFSEKRYSEIERSIEFEGE
;
A
#
# COMPACT_ATOMS: atom_id res chain seq x y z
N MET A 1 -33.70 -76.06 35.06
CA MET A 1 -34.34 -75.02 34.21
C MET A 1 -33.83 -73.60 34.46
N LYS A 2 -33.49 -73.16 35.69
CA LYS A 2 -32.99 -71.79 35.96
C LYS A 2 -31.62 -71.46 35.36
N ILE A 3 -30.68 -72.41 35.32
CA ILE A 3 -29.33 -72.21 34.75
C ILE A 3 -29.37 -71.89 33.25
N ASN A 4 -30.25 -72.55 32.49
CA ASN A 4 -30.38 -72.29 31.05
C ASN A 4 -30.91 -70.89 30.75
N TYR A 5 -31.79 -70.35 31.61
CA TYR A 5 -32.26 -68.97 31.53
C TYR A 5 -31.15 -67.96 31.89
N ILE A 6 -30.31 -68.27 32.87
CA ILE A 6 -29.16 -67.43 33.22
C ILE A 6 -28.15 -67.39 32.07
N ILE A 7 -27.85 -68.54 31.46
CA ILE A 7 -26.97 -68.61 30.27
C ILE A 7 -27.56 -67.81 29.11
N PHE A 8 -28.87 -67.94 28.86
CA PHE A 8 -29.56 -67.17 27.83
C PHE A 8 -29.50 -65.66 28.08
N LEU A 9 -29.65 -65.23 29.34
CA LEU A 9 -29.58 -63.82 29.74
C LEU A 9 -28.15 -63.26 29.58
N VAL A 10 -27.13 -64.05 29.92
CA VAL A 10 -25.71 -63.69 29.70
C VAL A 10 -25.41 -63.57 28.20
N VAL A 11 -25.92 -64.48 27.36
CA VAL A 11 -25.79 -64.38 25.90
C VAL A 11 -26.49 -63.13 25.36
N LEU A 12 -27.68 -62.79 25.86
CA LEU A 12 -28.38 -61.55 25.50
C LEU A 12 -27.60 -60.29 25.88
N LEU A 13 -26.91 -60.28 27.02
CA LEU A 13 -26.06 -59.14 27.42
C LEU A 13 -24.83 -59.00 26.52
N ILE A 14 -24.21 -60.11 26.13
CA ILE A 14 -23.05 -60.11 25.21
C ILE A 14 -23.49 -59.63 23.81
N VAL A 15 -24.62 -60.16 23.30
CA VAL A 15 -25.18 -59.77 22.00
C VAL A 15 -25.65 -58.32 22.01
N GLY A 16 -26.33 -57.88 23.08
CA GLY A 16 -26.76 -56.50 23.25
C GLY A 16 -25.59 -55.52 23.29
N ASN A 17 -24.52 -55.85 24.02
CA ASN A 17 -23.31 -55.02 24.08
C ASN A 17 -22.56 -55.01 22.74
N TYR A 18 -22.53 -56.14 22.02
CA TYR A 18 -21.96 -56.22 20.66
C TYR A 18 -22.76 -55.36 19.66
N LEU A 19 -24.10 -55.39 19.72
CA LEU A 19 -24.95 -54.55 18.88
C LEU A 19 -24.81 -53.06 19.22
N ARG A 20 -24.64 -52.70 20.50
CA ARG A 20 -24.36 -51.32 20.92
C ARG A 20 -23.06 -50.79 20.30
N LEU A 21 -21.97 -51.56 20.37
CA LEU A 21 -20.70 -51.20 19.73
C LEU A 21 -20.85 -50.99 18.22
N LYS A 22 -21.66 -51.83 17.55
CA LYS A 22 -21.92 -51.72 16.12
C LYS A 22 -22.78 -50.49 15.76
N VAL A 23 -23.70 -50.05 16.63
CA VAL A 23 -24.50 -48.84 16.42
C VAL A 23 -23.66 -47.58 16.64
N GLU A 24 -22.70 -47.61 17.56
CA GLU A 24 -21.79 -46.49 17.83
C GLU A 24 -20.79 -46.30 16.68
N GLU A 25 -20.30 -47.38 16.07
CA GLU A 25 -19.46 -47.33 14.85
C GLU A 25 -20.21 -46.76 13.61
N ASN A 26 -21.53 -46.94 13.55
CA ASN A 26 -22.37 -46.52 12.41
C ASN A 26 -23.02 -45.12 12.59
N ASN A 27 -22.98 -44.55 13.80
CA ASN A 27 -23.50 -43.20 14.08
C ASN A 27 -22.40 -42.17 14.36
N VAL A 28 -21.13 -42.53 14.23
CA VAL A 28 -20.11 -41.53 13.97
C VAL A 28 -20.37 -41.01 12.56
N PRO A 29 -20.67 -39.71 12.35
CA PRO A 29 -20.69 -39.19 11.00
C PRO A 29 -19.31 -39.49 10.40
N LYS A 30 -19.27 -40.23 9.31
CA LYS A 30 -18.05 -40.36 8.51
C LYS A 30 -17.70 -38.95 8.05
N ILE A 31 -16.80 -38.29 8.76
CA ILE A 31 -16.04 -37.19 8.19
C ILE A 31 -15.11 -37.91 7.21
N GLU A 32 -15.58 -38.10 5.98
CA GLU A 32 -14.66 -38.27 4.87
C GLU A 32 -13.86 -36.96 4.85
N ILE A 33 -12.73 -36.96 5.53
CA ILE A 33 -11.66 -36.07 5.16
C ILE A 33 -11.25 -36.61 3.79
N ASN A 34 -11.94 -36.14 2.74
CA ASN A 34 -11.25 -35.93 1.48
C ASN A 34 -10.07 -35.04 1.88
N GLU A 35 -8.92 -35.65 2.10
CA GLU A 35 -7.65 -34.95 2.27
C GLU A 35 -7.21 -34.41 0.91
N GLU A 36 -8.14 -33.75 0.26
CA GLU A 36 -7.95 -32.67 -0.66
C GLU A 36 -9.11 -31.75 -0.30
N VAL A 37 -8.85 -30.84 0.66
CA VAL A 37 -9.47 -29.53 0.52
C VAL A 37 -8.97 -29.08 -0.84
N GLU A 38 -9.79 -29.31 -1.87
CA GLU A 38 -9.70 -28.54 -3.09
C GLU A 38 -10.02 -27.12 -2.64
N TYR A 39 -8.99 -26.46 -2.11
CA TYR A 39 -8.95 -25.02 -2.03
C TYR A 39 -9.33 -24.62 -3.44
N GLN A 40 -10.47 -23.94 -3.59
CA GLN A 40 -10.80 -23.38 -4.87
C GLN A 40 -9.61 -22.54 -5.30
N LYS A 41 -8.81 -23.11 -6.22
CA LYS A 41 -7.62 -22.50 -6.81
C LYS A 41 -8.03 -21.34 -7.72
N GLU A 42 -9.30 -20.92 -7.70
CA GLU A 42 -9.74 -19.67 -8.31
C GLU A 42 -9.07 -18.43 -7.68
N GLY A 43 -8.43 -18.56 -6.51
CA GLY A 43 -7.58 -17.52 -5.93
C GLY A 43 -6.06 -17.68 -6.16
N ALA A 44 -5.57 -18.89 -6.41
CA ALA A 44 -4.13 -19.20 -6.42
C ALA A 44 -3.52 -19.29 -7.82
N GLU A 45 -4.33 -19.40 -8.88
CA GLU A 45 -3.86 -19.37 -10.28
C GLU A 45 -3.90 -17.97 -10.92
N LYS A 46 -4.14 -16.91 -10.14
CA LYS A 46 -3.87 -15.52 -10.56
C LYS A 46 -2.46 -15.02 -10.20
N LEU A 47 -1.59 -15.88 -9.67
CA LEU A 47 -0.29 -15.48 -9.13
C LEU A 47 0.91 -15.67 -10.07
N ASN A 48 0.70 -15.92 -11.36
CA ASN A 48 1.77 -15.92 -12.37
C ASN A 48 1.47 -15.10 -13.62
N LYS A 49 0.50 -14.18 -13.55
CA LYS A 49 0.59 -13.00 -14.41
C LYS A 49 1.26 -11.93 -13.57
N ILE A 50 2.59 -11.84 -13.66
CA ILE A 50 3.26 -10.58 -13.35
C ILE A 50 2.56 -9.58 -14.28
N GLU A 51 1.59 -8.83 -13.76
CA GLU A 51 1.10 -7.66 -14.49
C GLU A 51 2.35 -6.87 -14.80
N SER A 52 2.63 -6.69 -16.09
CA SER A 52 3.77 -5.93 -16.56
C SER A 52 3.81 -4.63 -15.78
N LYS A 53 4.98 -4.29 -15.22
CA LYS A 53 5.12 -3.06 -14.44
C LYS A 53 4.50 -1.90 -15.19
N LYS A 54 3.90 -0.95 -14.47
CA LYS A 54 3.28 0.24 -15.06
C LYS A 54 4.11 1.48 -14.76
N ASP A 55 4.12 2.43 -15.69
CA ASP A 55 4.79 3.71 -15.46
C ASP A 55 3.98 4.53 -14.46
N ILE A 56 4.62 4.99 -13.38
CA ILE A 56 3.99 5.78 -12.31
C ILE A 56 3.34 7.07 -12.84
N ASN A 57 3.89 7.65 -13.91
CA ASN A 57 3.36 8.90 -14.45
C ASN A 57 2.09 8.67 -15.30
N THR A 58 1.93 7.51 -15.93
CA THR A 58 0.77 7.19 -16.77
C THR A 58 -0.27 6.29 -16.09
N VAL A 59 0.09 5.63 -14.98
CA VAL A 59 -0.79 4.69 -14.28
C VAL A 59 -2.09 5.35 -13.81
N THR A 60 -3.19 4.64 -14.02
CA THR A 60 -4.54 5.04 -13.58
C THR A 60 -4.89 4.46 -12.21
N TYR A 61 -5.89 5.06 -11.55
CA TYR A 61 -6.41 4.54 -10.27
C TYR A 61 -6.82 3.06 -10.38
N GLY A 62 -7.54 2.68 -11.43
CA GLY A 62 -8.00 1.31 -11.64
C GLY A 62 -6.85 0.32 -11.83
N GLU A 63 -5.77 0.72 -12.51
CA GLU A 63 -4.57 -0.11 -12.65
C GLU A 63 -3.83 -0.27 -11.31
N LEU A 64 -3.74 0.77 -10.48
CA LEU A 64 -3.15 0.66 -9.14
C LEU A 64 -3.91 -0.37 -8.29
N ILE A 65 -5.25 -0.40 -8.38
CA ILE A 65 -6.04 -1.43 -7.69
C ILE A 65 -5.70 -2.84 -8.20
N LYS A 66 -5.54 -3.04 -9.51
CA LYS A 66 -5.16 -4.32 -10.11
C LYS A 66 -3.75 -4.78 -9.70
N LEU A 67 -2.82 -3.82 -9.58
CA LEU A 67 -1.46 -4.04 -9.05
C LEU A 67 -1.43 -4.31 -7.53
N GLY A 68 -2.59 -4.33 -6.87
CA GLY A 68 -2.73 -4.71 -5.47
C GLY A 68 -2.54 -3.57 -4.47
N PHE A 69 -2.60 -2.29 -4.91
CA PHE A 69 -2.69 -1.17 -3.99
C PHE A 69 -4.09 -1.06 -3.38
N THR A 70 -4.18 -0.62 -2.12
CA THR A 70 -5.48 -0.34 -1.49
C THR A 70 -6.11 0.92 -2.09
N LYS A 71 -7.44 1.06 -2.00
CA LYS A 71 -8.17 2.27 -2.47
C LYS A 71 -7.50 3.56 -2.01
N LYS A 72 -7.19 3.65 -0.72
CA LYS A 72 -6.53 4.80 -0.10
C LYS A 72 -5.11 5.05 -0.62
N GLN A 73 -4.33 3.99 -0.84
CA GLN A 73 -3.00 4.12 -1.44
C GLN A 73 -3.11 4.64 -2.87
N SER A 74 -4.03 4.07 -3.66
CA SER A 74 -4.25 4.47 -5.04
C SER A 74 -4.72 5.91 -5.16
N GLU A 75 -5.69 6.35 -4.34
CA GLU A 75 -6.11 7.75 -4.24
C GLU A 75 -4.93 8.68 -3.96
N LYS A 76 -4.13 8.34 -2.95
CA LYS A 76 -2.99 9.15 -2.53
C LYS A 76 -1.87 9.22 -3.57
N ILE A 77 -1.61 8.15 -4.31
CA ILE A 77 -0.65 8.16 -5.43
C ILE A 77 -1.13 9.10 -6.54
N ILE A 78 -2.42 9.07 -6.88
CA ILE A 78 -2.99 9.95 -7.91
C ILE A 78 -2.97 11.41 -7.46
N GLU A 79 -3.32 11.70 -6.20
CA GLU A 79 -3.19 13.04 -5.61
C GLU A 79 -1.73 13.53 -5.65
N PHE A 80 -0.80 12.68 -5.23
CA PHE A 80 0.63 13.01 -5.24
C PHE A 80 1.15 13.30 -6.64
N LYS A 81 0.77 12.50 -7.63
CA LYS A 81 1.10 12.74 -9.04
C LYS A 81 0.54 14.08 -9.53
N LYS A 82 -0.71 14.42 -9.19
CA LYS A 82 -1.29 15.72 -9.54
C LYS A 82 -0.56 16.88 -8.89
N PHE A 83 -0.10 16.69 -7.65
CA PHE A 83 0.57 17.73 -6.88
C PHE A 83 2.03 17.95 -7.32
N ILE A 84 2.81 16.89 -7.48
CA ILE A 84 4.22 16.99 -7.90
C ILE A 84 4.36 17.16 -9.42
N GLY A 85 3.35 16.73 -10.17
CA GLY A 85 3.46 16.58 -11.62
C GLY A 85 4.23 15.31 -11.96
N LYS A 86 5.49 15.47 -12.38
CA LYS A 86 6.31 14.38 -12.90
C LYS A 86 7.09 13.71 -11.77
N ILE A 87 6.92 12.41 -11.62
CA ILE A 87 7.65 11.61 -10.63
C ILE A 87 8.88 11.01 -11.32
N GLU A 88 10.06 11.47 -10.91
CA GLU A 88 11.36 11.00 -11.43
C GLU A 88 11.90 9.81 -10.65
N ASN A 89 11.58 9.72 -9.35
CA ASN A 89 12.04 8.65 -8.49
C ASN A 89 10.90 8.04 -7.67
N LEU A 90 10.81 6.71 -7.67
CA LEU A 90 9.82 5.99 -6.86
C LEU A 90 10.01 6.22 -5.35
N GLU A 91 11.22 6.58 -4.89
CA GLU A 91 11.48 6.97 -3.49
C GLU A 91 10.62 8.15 -3.04
N ASP A 92 10.22 9.03 -3.95
CA ASP A 92 9.40 10.20 -3.63
C ASP A 92 8.01 9.80 -3.12
N LEU A 93 7.55 8.59 -3.43
CA LEU A 93 6.31 8.05 -2.88
C LEU A 93 6.36 7.90 -1.34
N LYS A 94 7.55 7.88 -0.71
CA LYS A 94 7.65 7.92 0.76
C LYS A 94 7.12 9.22 1.37
N ARG A 95 7.07 10.32 0.58
CA ARG A 95 6.53 11.61 1.01
C ARG A 95 5.02 11.55 1.24
N ILE A 96 4.34 10.57 0.61
CA ILE A 96 2.91 10.33 0.79
C ILE A 96 2.64 9.86 2.24
N PRO A 97 1.77 10.56 2.99
CA PRO A 97 1.43 10.17 4.35
C PRO A 97 0.91 8.73 4.45
N ARG A 98 1.49 7.96 5.38
CA ARG A 98 1.12 6.55 5.65
C ARG A 98 1.36 5.59 4.48
N PHE A 99 2.22 5.94 3.52
CA PHE A 99 2.63 5.02 2.46
C PHE A 99 3.64 3.98 2.97
N GLY A 100 4.68 4.46 3.69
CA GLY A 100 5.68 3.65 4.39
C GLY A 100 6.54 2.77 3.47
N ASP A 101 7.45 2.01 4.09
CA ASP A 101 8.38 1.14 3.36
C ASP A 101 7.67 -0.03 2.67
N THR A 102 6.55 -0.50 3.22
CA THR A 102 5.73 -1.55 2.61
C THR A 102 5.09 -1.07 1.32
N GLY A 103 4.54 0.16 1.31
CA GLY A 103 3.98 0.78 0.11
C GLY A 103 5.06 0.98 -0.96
N LEU A 104 6.22 1.51 -0.58
CA LEU A 104 7.34 1.67 -1.49
C LEU A 104 7.84 0.35 -2.05
N SER A 105 7.99 -0.67 -1.20
CA SER A 105 8.44 -2.00 -1.64
C SER A 105 7.49 -2.60 -2.68
N LYS A 106 6.18 -2.39 -2.52
CA LYS A 106 5.18 -2.78 -3.51
C LYS A 106 5.31 -1.95 -4.80
N ALA A 107 5.51 -0.64 -4.69
CA ALA A 107 5.73 0.23 -5.84
C ALA A 107 6.95 -0.20 -6.66
N LYS A 108 8.10 -0.46 -6.05
CA LYS A 108 9.30 -0.93 -6.77
C LYS A 108 9.09 -2.25 -7.53
N LYS A 109 8.22 -3.13 -7.02
CA LYS A 109 7.87 -4.41 -7.65
C LYS A 109 6.91 -4.24 -8.83
N THR A 110 5.99 -3.28 -8.76
CA THR A 110 4.83 -3.17 -9.68
C THR A 110 4.86 -1.95 -10.59
N LEU A 111 5.70 -0.96 -10.29
CA LEU A 111 5.80 0.31 -10.99
C LEU A 111 7.23 0.58 -11.47
N TYR A 112 7.37 1.45 -12.46
CA TYR A 112 8.63 2.00 -12.94
C TYR A 112 8.47 3.48 -13.30
N VAL A 113 9.59 4.16 -13.56
CA VAL A 113 9.62 5.51 -14.13
C VAL A 113 10.19 5.36 -15.55
N SER A 114 9.44 5.75 -16.59
CA SER A 114 9.95 5.74 -17.97
C SER A 114 11.17 6.64 -18.14
N ALA A 115 12.10 6.28 -19.04
CA ALA A 115 13.27 7.11 -19.34
C ALA A 115 12.87 8.47 -19.92
N GLU A 116 11.80 8.54 -20.70
CA GLU A 116 11.17 9.80 -21.17
C GLU A 116 10.79 10.70 -19.98
N ASN A 117 10.53 10.11 -18.81
CA ASN A 117 10.24 10.88 -17.62
C ASN A 117 11.48 11.49 -16.96
N THR A 118 12.68 10.99 -17.26
CA THR A 118 13.95 11.42 -16.67
C THR A 118 14.74 12.39 -17.55
N VAL A 119 14.36 12.54 -18.82
CA VAL A 119 15.03 13.48 -19.73
C VAL A 119 14.37 14.85 -19.63
N GLU A 120 15.18 15.90 -19.43
CA GLU A 120 14.82 17.33 -19.40
C GLU A 120 14.32 17.86 -20.77
N ASN A 121 13.82 16.99 -21.64
CA ASN A 121 13.25 17.39 -22.92
C ASN A 121 11.75 17.59 -22.73
N ASP A 122 11.34 18.75 -22.23
CA ASP A 122 10.29 19.52 -22.90
C ASP A 122 9.98 20.84 -22.19
N VAL A 123 10.05 21.89 -23.01
CA VAL A 123 9.76 23.31 -22.78
C VAL A 123 8.26 23.57 -22.48
N THR A 124 7.50 22.54 -22.10
CA THR A 124 6.04 22.61 -21.86
C THR A 124 5.58 21.92 -20.57
N ASN A 125 6.50 21.48 -19.70
CA ASN A 125 6.12 20.97 -18.39
C ASN A 125 5.87 22.17 -17.47
N ASN A 126 4.59 22.49 -17.26
CA ASN A 126 4.14 23.31 -16.14
C ASN A 126 4.51 22.57 -14.84
N GLU A 127 5.77 22.67 -14.40
CA GLU A 127 6.16 22.35 -13.03
C GLU A 127 5.26 23.21 -12.14
N GLN A 128 4.32 22.58 -11.44
CA GLN A 128 3.38 23.31 -10.61
C GLN A 128 4.19 23.91 -9.46
N LYS A 129 4.41 25.23 -9.55
CA LYS A 129 5.02 25.99 -8.48
C LYS A 129 3.98 26.31 -7.43
N TYR A 130 4.44 26.36 -6.20
CA TYR A 130 3.59 26.66 -5.07
C TYR A 130 4.13 27.80 -4.25
N ASN A 131 3.25 28.75 -3.96
CA ASN A 131 3.61 29.91 -3.17
C ASN A 131 4.07 29.51 -1.76
N ILE A 132 5.34 29.78 -1.46
CA ILE A 132 6.00 29.37 -0.21
C ILE A 132 5.42 30.08 1.02
N ASN A 133 4.60 31.11 0.88
CA ASN A 133 3.88 31.75 1.98
C ASN A 133 2.49 31.13 2.23
N LYS A 134 1.91 30.44 1.23
CA LYS A 134 0.52 29.94 1.27
C LYS A 134 0.40 28.43 1.43
N ILE A 135 1.41 27.64 1.03
CA ILE A 135 1.34 26.18 1.15
C ILE A 135 1.22 25.71 2.61
N SER A 136 0.47 24.63 2.80
CA SER A 136 0.26 23.97 4.08
C SER A 136 1.45 23.08 4.49
N ASP A 137 1.50 22.71 5.78
CA ASP A 137 2.51 21.79 6.32
C ASP A 137 2.50 20.42 5.62
N ASP A 138 1.33 19.95 5.17
CA ASP A 138 1.22 18.66 4.47
C ASP A 138 1.68 18.77 3.02
N GLU A 139 1.37 19.85 2.32
CA GLU A 139 1.88 20.13 0.98
C GLU A 139 3.40 20.30 0.97
N MET A 140 3.96 20.99 1.96
CA MET A 140 5.41 21.06 2.15
C MET A 140 6.07 19.68 2.30
N LYS A 141 5.44 18.76 3.02
CA LYS A 141 5.94 17.37 3.14
C LYS A 141 5.90 16.66 1.80
N LEU A 142 4.86 16.87 0.99
CA LEU A 142 4.79 16.29 -0.35
C LEU A 142 5.90 16.84 -1.25
N LEU A 143 6.24 18.12 -1.13
CA LEU A 143 7.41 18.72 -1.78
C LEU A 143 8.76 18.14 -1.28
N GLY A 144 8.74 17.35 -0.21
CA GLY A 144 9.93 16.70 0.34
C GLY A 144 10.63 17.51 1.42
N LEU A 145 10.00 18.55 1.97
CA LEU A 145 10.51 19.30 3.10
C LEU A 145 10.43 18.46 4.39
N THR A 146 11.50 18.51 5.17
CA THR A 146 11.59 17.85 6.47
C THR A 146 10.82 18.64 7.52
N LYS A 147 10.48 17.99 8.63
CA LYS A 147 9.78 18.65 9.75
C LYS A 147 10.53 19.87 10.31
N LYS A 148 11.87 19.82 10.31
CA LYS A 148 12.70 20.95 10.75
C LYS A 148 12.58 22.10 9.77
N GLU A 149 12.75 21.84 8.48
CA GLU A 149 12.64 22.86 7.42
C GLU A 149 11.25 23.51 7.41
N ILE A 150 10.19 22.73 7.56
CA ILE A 150 8.81 23.25 7.68
C ILE A 150 8.68 24.19 8.88
N LYS A 151 9.26 23.83 10.03
CA LYS A 151 9.24 24.68 11.23
C LYS A 151 10.01 25.98 10.97
N ASP A 152 11.17 25.90 10.34
CA ASP A 152 12.01 27.06 10.05
C ASP A 152 11.30 28.01 9.06
N ILE A 153 10.64 27.48 8.01
CA ILE A 153 9.80 28.27 7.08
C ILE A 153 8.66 28.97 7.84
N LYS A 154 7.99 28.29 8.78
CA LYS A 154 6.91 28.90 9.55
C LYS A 154 7.39 30.07 10.42
N ILE A 155 8.57 29.93 11.04
CA ILE A 155 9.19 31.01 11.79
C ILE A 155 9.51 32.20 10.87
N LEU A 156 9.99 31.95 9.64
CA LEU A 156 10.19 33.02 8.66
C LEU A 156 8.87 33.71 8.32
N ARG A 157 7.82 32.95 7.99
CA ARG A 157 6.47 33.48 7.70
C ARG A 157 5.90 34.33 8.84
N GLU A 158 6.20 34.00 10.10
CA GLU A 158 5.78 34.77 11.27
C GLU A 158 6.53 36.12 11.40
N LYS A 159 7.78 36.18 10.94
CA LYS A 159 8.59 37.42 10.95
C LYS A 159 8.23 38.34 9.78
N GLY A 160 7.73 37.79 8.69
CA GLY A 160 7.33 38.51 7.48
C GLY A 160 7.15 37.56 6.30
N GLU A 161 6.71 38.09 5.17
CA GLU A 161 6.62 37.32 3.93
C GLU A 161 8.00 36.93 3.42
N ILE A 162 8.14 35.68 2.99
CA ILE A 162 9.31 35.19 2.27
C ILE A 162 9.18 35.71 0.84
N ARG A 163 10.12 36.57 0.41
CA ARG A 163 10.02 37.32 -0.84
C ARG A 163 11.06 36.92 -1.87
N SER A 164 12.10 36.21 -1.44
CA SER A 164 13.18 35.85 -2.32
C SER A 164 13.87 34.56 -1.90
N ASN A 165 14.70 34.06 -2.81
CA ASN A 165 15.62 32.97 -2.54
C ASN A 165 16.61 33.27 -1.41
N ILE A 166 16.96 34.53 -1.18
CA ILE A 166 17.89 34.94 -0.11
C ILE A 166 17.32 34.56 1.26
N ASP A 167 16.03 34.81 1.48
CA ASP A 167 15.34 34.49 2.74
C ASP A 167 15.38 32.98 3.03
N LEU A 168 15.25 32.16 1.99
CA LEU A 168 15.30 30.71 2.10
C LEU A 168 16.74 30.19 2.28
N LYS A 169 17.74 30.84 1.70
CA LYS A 169 19.16 30.48 1.87
C LYS A 169 19.67 30.72 3.30
N GLU A 170 18.95 31.46 4.14
CA GLU A 170 19.26 31.55 5.58
C GLU A 170 19.00 30.23 6.32
N ILE A 171 18.05 29.43 5.84
CA ILE A 171 17.62 28.18 6.49
C ILE A 171 18.01 26.91 5.70
N PHE A 172 18.24 27.04 4.40
CA PHE A 172 18.66 25.96 3.51
C PHE A 172 20.10 26.15 3.03
N SER A 173 20.83 25.05 2.86
CA SER A 173 22.08 25.10 2.10
C SER A 173 21.79 25.37 0.62
N GLU A 174 22.75 25.95 -0.10
CA GLU A 174 22.65 26.18 -1.55
C GLU A 174 22.19 24.93 -2.31
N LYS A 175 22.80 23.78 -2.00
CA LYS A 175 22.41 22.50 -2.59
C LYS A 175 20.94 22.15 -2.31
N ARG A 176 20.52 22.32 -1.05
CA ARG A 176 19.15 21.97 -0.64
C ARG A 176 18.12 22.91 -1.23
N TYR A 177 18.45 24.19 -1.38
CA TYR A 177 17.60 25.17 -2.03
C TYR A 177 17.37 24.79 -3.50
N SER A 178 18.42 24.41 -4.24
CA SER A 178 18.27 24.00 -5.65
C SER A 178 17.40 22.76 -5.87
N GLU A 179 17.24 21.90 -4.85
CA GLU A 179 16.32 20.76 -4.93
C GLU A 179 14.84 21.18 -4.83
N ILE A 180 14.54 22.29 -4.15
CA ILE A 180 13.16 22.72 -3.87
C ILE A 180 12.73 23.92 -4.72
N GLU A 181 13.67 24.70 -5.25
CA GLU A 181 13.39 25.94 -6.00
C GLU A 181 12.50 25.73 -7.23
N ARG A 182 12.56 24.53 -7.82
CA ARG A 182 11.74 24.13 -8.98
C ARG A 182 10.26 24.01 -8.64
N SER A 183 9.93 23.76 -7.36
CA SER A 183 8.55 23.52 -6.92
C SER A 183 7.93 24.66 -6.11
N ILE A 184 8.65 25.77 -5.92
CA ILE A 184 8.19 26.90 -5.12
C ILE A 184 8.24 28.21 -5.91
N GLU A 185 7.45 29.17 -5.48
CA GLU A 185 7.46 30.55 -5.96
C GLU A 185 7.21 31.52 -4.79
N PHE A 186 7.56 32.78 -5.02
CA PHE A 186 7.28 33.88 -4.09
C PHE A 186 6.01 34.63 -4.54
N GLU A 187 5.46 35.50 -3.69
CA GLU A 187 4.34 36.33 -4.17
C GLU A 187 4.79 37.28 -5.28
N GLY A 188 4.13 37.21 -6.44
CA GLY A 188 4.29 38.17 -7.54
C GLY A 188 5.20 37.72 -8.69
N GLU A 189 5.59 36.43 -8.75
CA GLU A 189 6.34 35.83 -9.87
C GLU A 189 5.44 35.14 -10.91
#